data_AF-A0A965P7X9-F1
#
_entry.id   AF-A0A965P7X9-F1
#
_cell.length_a   1.000
_cell.length_b   1.000
_cell.length_c   1.000
_cell.angle_alpha   90.00
_cell.angle_beta   90.00
_cell.angle_gamma   90.00
#
_symmetry.space_group_name_H-M   'P 1'
#
loop_
_entity.id
_entity.type
_entity.pdbx_description
1 polymer ?
#
loop_
_entity_poly.entity_id
_entity_poly.type
_entity_poly.pdbx_seq_one_letter_code
_entity_poly.pdbx_strand_id
1 'polypeptide(L)'
;MTHPITPPPDLVQQWADKLAWSTDQAVFTSAAQWGADQELEACCEWLERNYNYPRADHPLRTARRPKPPSLKEQALEVVTGLEKRWDLQCDLACLRRALEALPQ
;
A
#
# COMPACT_ATOMS: atom_id res chain seq x y z
N MET A 1 22.67 -1.52 14.07
CA MET A 1 21.24 -1.46 14.40
C MET A 1 20.58 -2.70 13.83
N THR A 2 19.79 -3.40 14.61
CA THR A 2 19.02 -4.56 14.14
C THR A 2 17.79 -4.06 13.42
N HIS A 3 17.74 -4.19 12.10
CA HIS A 3 16.51 -3.98 11.33
C HIS A 3 15.75 -5.30 11.36
N PRO A 4 14.61 -5.39 12.06
CA PRO A 4 13.87 -6.65 12.16
C PRO A 4 13.35 -7.01 10.76
N ILE A 5 13.97 -8.01 10.14
CA ILE A 5 13.53 -8.55 8.85
C ILE A 5 12.25 -9.39 9.06
N THR A 6 12.04 -9.85 10.29
CA THR A 6 10.84 -10.58 10.68
C THR A 6 9.73 -9.61 11.07
N PRO A 7 8.55 -9.69 10.44
CA PRO A 7 7.40 -8.89 10.81
C PRO A 7 6.93 -9.22 12.24
N PRO A 8 6.36 -8.24 12.97
CA PRO A 8 5.78 -8.49 14.28
C PRO A 8 4.67 -9.55 14.22
N PRO A 9 4.50 -10.40 15.25
CA PRO A 9 3.47 -11.44 15.27
C PRO A 9 2.06 -10.92 15.01
N ASP A 10 1.71 -9.76 15.56
CA ASP A 10 0.39 -9.14 15.38
C ASP A 10 0.12 -8.76 13.91
N LEU A 11 1.17 -8.34 13.18
CA LEU A 11 1.07 -8.02 11.77
C LEU A 11 0.90 -9.28 10.92
N VAL A 12 1.59 -10.36 11.29
CA VAL A 12 1.42 -11.68 10.67
C VAL A 12 -0.01 -12.19 10.90
N GLN A 13 -0.56 -12.01 12.10
CA GLN A 13 -1.94 -12.37 12.39
C GLN A 13 -2.93 -11.57 11.53
N GLN A 14 -2.72 -10.26 11.34
CA GLN A 14 -3.57 -9.46 10.45
C GLN A 14 -3.55 -9.96 9.00
N TRP A 15 -2.38 -10.39 8.49
CA TRP A 15 -2.29 -10.99 7.16
C TRP A 15 -3.02 -12.33 7.10
N ALA A 16 -2.90 -13.16 8.13
CA ALA A 16 -3.62 -14.42 8.24
C ALA A 16 -5.15 -14.20 8.26
N ASP A 17 -5.62 -13.23 9.04
CA ASP A 17 -7.05 -12.86 9.09
C ASP A 17 -7.51 -12.32 7.73
N LYS A 18 -6.67 -11.53 7.04
CA LYS A 18 -6.98 -10.98 5.71
C LYS A 18 -7.16 -12.08 4.65
N LEU A 19 -6.48 -13.22 4.76
CA LEU A 19 -6.66 -14.36 3.85
C LEU A 19 -8.09 -14.92 3.88
N ALA A 20 -8.83 -14.75 4.97
CA ALA A 20 -10.21 -15.25 5.06
C ALA A 20 -11.20 -14.50 4.15
N TRP A 21 -10.87 -13.27 3.72
CA TRP A 21 -11.77 -12.39 2.96
C TRP A 21 -11.12 -11.72 1.75
N SER A 22 -9.83 -11.97 1.49
CA SER A 22 -9.05 -11.43 0.38
C SER A 22 -8.36 -12.53 -0.42
N THR A 23 -7.86 -12.19 -1.60
CA THR A 23 -7.02 -13.12 -2.36
C THR A 23 -5.64 -13.26 -1.72
N ASP A 24 -5.05 -14.45 -1.83
CA ASP A 24 -3.66 -14.71 -1.43
C ASP A 24 -2.69 -13.68 -2.02
N GLN A 25 -2.91 -13.32 -3.29
CA GLN A 25 -2.12 -12.31 -3.99
C GLN A 25 -2.15 -10.95 -3.27
N ALA A 26 -3.31 -10.51 -2.77
CA ALA A 26 -3.42 -9.24 -2.06
C ALA A 26 -2.65 -9.27 -0.72
N VAL A 27 -2.66 -10.42 -0.04
CA VAL A 27 -1.93 -10.61 1.22
C VAL A 27 -0.42 -10.67 0.97
N PHE A 28 0.04 -11.47 0.01
CA PHE A 28 1.46 -11.56 -0.34
C PHE A 28 2.02 -10.25 -0.88
N THR A 29 1.23 -9.49 -1.65
CA THR A 29 1.60 -8.14 -2.07
C THR A 29 1.81 -7.22 -0.86
N SER A 30 0.90 -7.29 0.13
CA SER A 30 1.02 -6.51 1.37
C SER A 30 2.29 -6.87 2.16
N ALA A 31 2.60 -8.16 2.27
CA ALA A 31 3.79 -8.64 2.97
C ALA A 31 5.09 -8.26 2.25
N ALA A 32 5.14 -8.41 0.93
CA ALA A 32 6.29 -8.01 0.11
C ALA A 32 6.53 -6.50 0.19
N GLN A 33 5.46 -5.71 0.17
CA GLN A 33 5.53 -4.26 0.29
C GLN A 33 6.02 -3.83 1.68
N TRP A 34 5.55 -4.47 2.75
CA TRP A 34 6.06 -4.22 4.10
C TRP A 34 7.56 -4.49 4.21
N GLY A 35 8.07 -5.59 3.64
CA GLY A 35 9.50 -5.90 3.67
C GLY A 35 10.34 -4.88 2.89
N ALA A 36 9.90 -4.51 1.68
CA ALA A 36 10.55 -3.48 0.87
C ALA A 36 10.58 -2.11 1.59
N ASP A 37 9.52 -1.81 2.32
CA ASP A 37 9.39 -0.62 3.13
C ASP A 37 10.39 -0.59 4.28
N GLN A 38 10.56 -1.69 5.03
CA GLN A 38 11.56 -1.77 6.12
C GLN A 38 12.98 -1.58 5.59
N GLU A 39 13.33 -2.23 4.47
CA GLU A 39 14.65 -2.11 3.87
C GLU A 39 14.93 -0.69 3.37
N LEU A 40 13.93 -0.03 2.76
CA LEU A 40 14.06 1.35 2.32
C LEU A 40 14.32 2.31 3.49
N GLU A 41 13.57 2.14 4.60
CA GLU A 41 13.77 2.96 5.80
C GLU A 41 15.16 2.76 6.39
N ALA A 42 15.65 1.51 6.44
CA ALA A 42 17.00 1.17 6.90
C ALA A 42 18.08 1.82 6.03
N CYS A 43 17.93 1.75 4.71
CA CYS A 43 18.84 2.41 3.76
C CYS A 43 18.88 3.93 3.98
N CYS A 44 17.71 4.57 4.10
CA CYS A 44 17.64 6.01 4.38
C CYS A 44 18.29 6.39 5.72
N GLU A 45 18.07 5.58 6.76
CA GLU A 45 18.71 5.76 8.08
C GLU A 45 20.22 5.63 8.02
N TRP A 46 20.73 4.68 7.24
CA TRP A 46 22.15 4.50 7.06
C TRP A 46 22.77 5.70 6.32
N LEU A 47 22.11 6.20 5.27
CA LEU A 47 22.57 7.38 4.52
C LEU A 47 22.56 8.65 5.38
N GLU A 48 21.54 8.84 6.20
CA GLU A 48 21.45 9.95 7.14
C GLU A 48 22.62 9.95 8.13
N ARG A 49 22.91 8.78 8.74
CA ARG A 49 23.99 8.64 9.74
C ARG A 49 25.39 8.76 9.17
N ASN A 50 25.62 8.29 7.94
CA ASN A 50 26.97 8.19 7.37
C ASN A 50 27.32 9.35 6.42
N TYR A 51 26.32 10.02 5.84
CA TYR A 51 26.53 11.04 4.81
C TYR A 51 25.78 12.36 5.09
N ASN A 52 25.20 12.53 6.29
CA ASN A 52 24.44 13.72 6.68
C ASN A 52 23.32 14.07 5.67
N TYR A 53 22.67 13.03 5.13
CA TYR A 53 21.60 13.15 4.14
C TYR A 53 20.24 13.05 4.85
N PRO A 54 19.53 14.17 5.11
CA PRO A 54 18.36 14.17 5.99
C PRO A 54 17.22 13.33 5.44
N ARG A 55 16.50 12.65 6.34
CA ARG A 55 15.42 11.73 5.96
C ARG A 55 14.22 12.40 5.29
N ALA A 56 13.97 13.68 5.60
CA ALA A 56 12.73 14.39 5.29
C ALA A 56 12.42 14.52 3.78
N ASP A 57 13.42 14.44 2.89
CA ASP A 57 13.23 14.55 1.44
C ASP A 57 14.22 13.66 0.66
N HIS A 58 14.55 12.51 1.24
CA HIS A 58 15.59 11.65 0.66
C HIS A 58 15.19 11.20 -0.77
N PRO A 59 15.97 11.50 -1.83
CA PRO A 59 15.61 11.16 -3.22
C PRO A 59 15.33 9.67 -3.41
N LEU A 60 16.09 8.80 -2.73
CA LEU A 60 15.81 7.36 -2.66
C LEU A 60 14.40 7.05 -2.13
N ARG A 61 13.98 7.68 -1.02
CA ARG A 61 12.65 7.50 -0.44
C ARG A 61 11.57 7.97 -1.42
N THR A 62 11.74 9.18 -1.96
CA THR A 62 10.79 9.79 -2.92
C THR A 62 10.67 8.97 -4.20
N ALA A 63 11.77 8.45 -4.73
CA ALA A 63 11.78 7.63 -5.94
C ALA A 63 11.20 6.23 -5.73
N ARG A 64 11.35 5.66 -4.53
CA ARG A 64 10.92 4.28 -4.21
C ARG A 64 9.52 4.21 -3.59
N ARG A 65 9.03 5.30 -3.01
CA ARG A 65 7.63 5.49 -2.59
C ARG A 65 7.02 6.70 -3.32
N PRO A 66 6.74 6.60 -4.63
CA PRO A 66 5.77 7.51 -5.24
C PRO A 66 4.48 7.47 -4.40
N LYS A 67 3.81 8.62 -4.26
CA LYS A 67 2.64 8.75 -3.38
C LYS A 67 1.69 7.55 -3.60
N PRO A 68 1.26 6.86 -2.53
CA PRO A 68 0.26 5.82 -2.67
C PRO A 68 -0.95 6.42 -3.40
N PRO A 69 -1.67 5.61 -4.21
CA PRO A 69 -2.84 6.09 -4.92
C PRO A 69 -3.78 6.76 -3.92
N SER A 70 -4.39 7.88 -4.31
CA SER A 70 -5.31 8.60 -3.43
C SER A 70 -6.46 7.70 -2.98
N LEU A 71 -7.12 8.03 -1.86
CA LEU A 71 -8.29 7.26 -1.41
C LEU A 71 -9.36 7.16 -2.52
N LYS A 72 -9.45 8.20 -3.37
CA LYS A 72 -10.24 8.21 -4.59
C LYS A 72 -9.82 7.12 -5.58
N GLU A 73 -8.52 7.03 -5.90
CA GLU A 73 -7.97 6.02 -6.82
C GLU A 73 -8.17 4.60 -6.28
N GLN A 74 -7.94 4.39 -4.97
CA GLN A 74 -8.20 3.11 -4.31
C GLN A 74 -9.69 2.74 -4.34
N ALA A 75 -10.58 3.69 -4.06
CA ALA A 75 -12.03 3.45 -4.10
C ALA A 75 -12.52 3.12 -5.52
N LEU A 76 -11.99 3.78 -6.54
CA LEU A 76 -12.30 3.49 -7.95
C LEU A 76 -11.88 2.08 -8.35
N GLU A 77 -10.69 1.63 -7.94
CA GLU A 77 -10.21 0.27 -8.20
C GLU A 77 -11.14 -0.79 -7.59
N VAL A 78 -11.60 -0.57 -6.35
CA VAL A 78 -12.57 -1.45 -5.68
C VAL A 78 -13.88 -1.52 -6.46
N VAL A 79 -14.43 -0.38 -6.87
CA VAL A 79 -15.69 -0.32 -7.65
C VAL A 79 -15.52 -1.07 -8.98
N THR A 80 -14.43 -0.84 -9.71
CA THR A 80 -14.14 -1.58 -10.96
C THR A 80 -13.98 -3.08 -10.73
N GLY A 81 -13.39 -3.50 -9.60
CA GLY A 81 -13.27 -4.91 -9.24
C GLY A 81 -14.60 -5.58 -8.85
N LEU A 82 -15.58 -4.80 -8.38
CA LEU A 82 -16.94 -5.26 -8.07
C LEU A 82 -17.81 -5.32 -9.34
N GLU A 83 -17.68 -4.34 -10.24
CA GLU A 83 -18.38 -4.31 -11.55
C GLU A 83 -18.05 -5.55 -12.38
N LYS A 84 -16.83 -6.07 -12.27
CA LYS A 84 -16.39 -7.30 -12.96
C LYS A 84 -16.95 -8.58 -12.34
N ARG A 85 -17.47 -8.54 -11.10
CA ARG A 85 -17.80 -9.74 -10.33
C ARG A 85 -19.31 -10.07 -10.29
N TRP A 86 -20.24 -9.15 -10.56
CA TRP A 86 -21.68 -9.47 -10.57
C TRP A 86 -22.53 -8.41 -11.33
N ASP A 87 -23.81 -8.74 -11.58
CA ASP A 87 -24.90 -7.97 -12.25
C ASP A 87 -25.34 -6.68 -11.50
N LEU A 88 -24.40 -6.00 -10.84
CA LEU A 88 -24.58 -4.76 -10.05
C LEU A 88 -24.25 -3.48 -10.84
N GLN A 89 -24.25 -3.58 -12.18
CA GLN A 89 -23.73 -2.53 -13.07
C GLN A 89 -24.41 -1.16 -12.86
N CYS A 90 -25.71 -1.14 -12.55
CA CYS A 90 -26.44 0.12 -12.38
C CYS A 90 -26.08 0.86 -11.08
N ASP A 91 -25.94 0.14 -9.95
CA ASP A 91 -25.66 0.76 -8.65
C ASP A 91 -24.19 1.20 -8.53
N LEU A 92 -23.28 0.42 -9.12
CA LEU A 92 -21.84 0.71 -9.11
C LEU A 92 -21.48 1.86 -10.05
N ALA A 93 -22.19 2.04 -11.16
CA ALA A 93 -21.98 3.16 -12.07
C ALA A 93 -22.23 4.52 -11.39
N CYS A 94 -23.25 4.59 -10.52
CA CYS A 94 -23.53 5.81 -9.75
C CYS A 94 -22.38 6.14 -8.78
N LEU A 95 -21.90 5.13 -8.05
CA LEU A 95 -20.77 5.25 -7.13
C LEU A 95 -19.48 5.64 -7.86
N ARG A 96 -19.22 5.05 -9.03
CA ARG A 96 -18.05 5.36 -9.85
C ARG A 96 -18.00 6.84 -10.24
N ARG A 97 -19.10 7.38 -10.77
CA ARG A 97 -19.19 8.81 -11.14
C ARG A 97 -19.03 9.73 -9.92
N ALA A 98 -19.59 9.35 -8.78
CA ALA A 98 -19.45 10.13 -7.55
C ALA A 98 -17.98 10.20 -7.10
N LEU A 99 -17.26 9.07 -7.15
CA LEU A 99 -15.83 9.02 -6.84
C LEU A 99 -15.00 9.82 -7.86
N GLU A 100 -15.30 9.72 -9.15
CA GLU A 100 -14.63 10.49 -10.21
C GLU A 100 -14.76 12.01 -10.01
N ALA A 101 -15.87 12.48 -9.46
CA ALA A 101 -16.13 13.90 -9.21
C ALA A 101 -15.42 14.47 -7.96
N LEU A 102 -14.85 13.62 -7.09
CA LEU A 102 -14.10 14.09 -5.93
C LEU A 102 -12.77 14.76 -6.34
N PRO A 103 -12.28 15.77 -5.60
CA PRO A 103 -10.91 16.24 -5.76
C PRO A 103 -9.90 15.13 -5.42
N GLN A 104 -8.66 15.28 -5.91
CA GLN A 104 -7.54 14.37 -5.61
C GLN A 104 -7.17 14.39 -4.11
#